data_AF-A0A974BVU2-F1
#
_entry.id   AF-A0A974BVU2-F1
#
_cell.length_a   1.000
_cell.length_b   1.000
_cell.length_c   1.000
_cell.angle_alpha   90.00
_cell.angle_beta   90.00
_cell.angle_gamma   90.00
#
_symmetry.space_group_name_H-M   'P 1'
#
loop_
_entity.id
_entity.type
_entity.pdbx_description
1 polymer ?
#
loop_
_entity_poly.entity_id
_entity_poly.type
_entity_poly.pdbx_seq_one_letter_code
_entity_poly.pdbx_strand_id
1 'polypeptide(L)'
;MSATETMDSEVTMEAPVCLIENSPDGKLFVNPQAKEILSNITQPVVVVAIVGLYRTGKSYLMNKLAGKNAGFDLGATVESKTKGIWMWCVPHPTKKKHTLVLLDTEGLGDVQKGDKKNDIWIFCLTVLLSSAMVYNSKGTIDQDAIEKLHYVQEITEKIKINASQNDDEAAEFSKHFPIFIWTVRDFTLSLEVNGDPITDDEYLEHALKLKEPEKTPKDQIFNFPKKCLRMYFPRRKCFVLCSPTSDLSLFQKLEQVSDDQLAPSFVAKTQKFCDYIFSYADVKHLDGFRPANGN
;
A
#
# COMPACT_ATOMS: atom_id res chain seq x y z
N MET A 1 19.26 -32.88 30.23
CA MET A 1 18.31 -31.75 30.14
C MET A 1 18.05 -31.50 28.67
N SER A 2 16.90 -31.97 28.17
CA SER A 2 16.46 -31.70 26.80
C SER A 2 15.97 -30.26 26.77
N ALA A 3 16.62 -29.40 25.98
CA ALA A 3 16.06 -28.11 25.65
C ALA A 3 14.76 -28.36 24.89
N THR A 4 13.63 -28.06 25.50
CA THR A 4 12.35 -27.94 24.81
C THR A 4 12.49 -26.79 23.82
N GLU A 5 12.66 -27.11 22.54
CA GLU A 5 12.40 -26.18 21.45
C GLU A 5 10.95 -25.72 21.62
N THR A 6 10.75 -24.48 22.08
CA THR A 6 9.47 -23.81 21.97
C THR A 6 9.19 -23.70 20.48
N MET A 7 8.26 -24.54 19.99
CA MET A 7 7.73 -24.43 18.65
C MET A 7 7.12 -23.03 18.53
N ASP A 8 7.81 -22.11 17.84
CA ASP A 8 7.24 -20.84 17.40
C ASP A 8 6.04 -21.20 16.50
N SER A 9 4.83 -21.15 17.06
CA SER A 9 3.63 -21.49 16.32
C SER A 9 3.44 -20.45 15.22
N GLU A 10 3.41 -20.89 13.96
CA GLU A 10 3.11 -20.02 12.83
C GLU A 10 1.73 -19.38 12.99
N VAL A 11 1.70 -18.07 13.22
CA VAL A 11 0.43 -17.33 13.36
C VAL A 11 -0.26 -17.29 12.00
N THR A 12 -1.43 -17.91 11.94
CA THR A 12 -2.28 -17.91 10.75
C THR A 12 -3.67 -17.47 11.16
N MET A 13 -4.07 -16.27 10.72
CA MET A 13 -5.45 -15.81 10.89
C MET A 13 -6.35 -16.41 9.80
N GLU A 14 -7.53 -16.90 10.19
CA GLU A 14 -8.50 -17.45 9.24
C GLU A 14 -9.07 -16.36 8.31
N ALA A 15 -9.38 -15.20 8.87
CA ALA A 15 -9.97 -14.05 8.18
C ALA A 15 -9.36 -12.72 8.69
N PRO A 16 -9.44 -11.63 7.90
CA PRO A 16 -9.03 -10.31 8.34
C PRO A 16 -9.86 -9.78 9.51
N VAL A 17 -9.24 -8.94 10.34
CA VAL A 17 -9.89 -8.23 11.45
C VAL A 17 -9.65 -6.73 11.33
N CYS A 18 -10.58 -5.92 11.82
CA CYS A 18 -10.37 -4.48 11.89
C CYS A 18 -9.25 -4.16 12.90
N LEU A 19 -8.21 -3.44 12.49
CA LEU A 19 -7.12 -2.99 13.36
C LEU A 19 -7.38 -1.58 13.89
N ILE A 20 -7.80 -0.68 13.01
CA ILE A 20 -8.11 0.71 13.36
C ILE A 20 -9.53 0.98 12.90
N GLU A 21 -10.43 1.19 13.86
CA GLU A 21 -11.80 1.56 13.63
C GLU A 21 -11.90 3.07 13.36
N ASN A 22 -12.79 3.44 12.45
CA ASN A 22 -13.11 4.82 12.14
C ASN A 22 -14.56 5.08 12.58
N SER A 23 -14.73 5.82 13.68
CA SER A 23 -16.05 6.08 14.25
C SER A 23 -16.81 7.13 13.43
N PRO A 24 -18.15 7.19 13.54
CA PRO A 24 -18.96 8.18 12.82
C PRO A 24 -18.62 9.64 13.17
N ASP A 25 -18.05 9.91 14.35
CA ASP A 25 -17.56 11.24 14.76
C ASP A 25 -16.13 11.55 14.27
N GLY A 26 -15.56 10.67 13.42
CA GLY A 26 -14.27 10.86 12.78
C GLY A 26 -13.07 10.65 13.70
N LYS A 27 -13.20 9.80 14.72
CA LYS A 27 -12.08 9.41 15.59
C LYS A 27 -11.59 8.02 15.20
N LEU A 28 -10.28 7.82 15.34
CA LEU A 28 -9.63 6.54 15.08
C LEU A 28 -9.37 5.81 16.40
N PHE A 29 -9.78 4.55 16.49
CA PHE A 29 -9.59 3.70 17.67
C PHE A 29 -8.88 2.41 17.29
N VAL A 30 -7.93 1.97 18.11
CA VAL A 30 -7.30 0.66 17.94
C VAL A 30 -8.24 -0.42 18.46
N ASN A 31 -8.51 -1.43 17.63
CA ASN A 31 -9.34 -2.56 18.02
C ASN A 31 -8.57 -3.45 19.02
N PRO A 32 -9.11 -3.71 20.24
CA PRO A 32 -8.43 -4.51 21.26
C PRO A 32 -8.13 -5.95 20.83
N GLN A 33 -9.01 -6.59 20.05
CA GLN A 33 -8.81 -7.94 19.55
C GLN A 33 -7.62 -8.00 18.56
N ALA A 34 -7.52 -7.03 17.66
CA ALA A 34 -6.40 -6.94 16.73
C ALA A 34 -5.07 -6.73 17.47
N LYS A 35 -5.08 -5.90 18.53
CA LYS A 35 -3.92 -5.70 19.41
C LYS A 35 -3.50 -6.99 20.11
N GLU A 36 -4.46 -7.77 20.62
CA GLU A 36 -4.17 -9.06 21.26
C GLU A 36 -3.54 -10.06 20.28
N ILE A 37 -4.08 -10.17 19.05
CA ILE A 37 -3.50 -11.00 17.99
C ILE A 37 -2.05 -10.59 17.71
N LEU A 38 -1.81 -9.29 17.54
CA LEU A 38 -0.48 -8.74 17.33
C LEU A 38 0.48 -9.08 18.48
N SER A 39 0.04 -8.94 19.73
CA SER A 39 0.88 -9.24 20.90
C SER A 39 1.36 -10.69 20.99
N ASN A 40 0.66 -11.62 20.33
CA ASN A 40 1.03 -13.03 20.25
C ASN A 40 1.99 -13.37 19.09
N ILE A 41 2.30 -12.42 18.20
CA ILE A 41 3.24 -12.62 17.09
C ILE A 41 4.66 -12.26 17.56
N THR A 42 5.43 -13.29 17.91
CA THR A 42 6.85 -13.17 18.32
C THR A 42 7.81 -13.05 17.15
N GLN A 43 7.41 -13.57 15.98
CA GLN A 43 8.20 -13.57 14.76
C GLN A 43 8.38 -12.16 14.18
N PRO A 44 9.49 -11.88 13.50
CA PRO A 44 9.65 -10.62 12.77
C PRO A 44 8.55 -10.45 11.72
N VAL A 45 8.02 -9.23 11.62
CA VAL A 45 6.90 -8.92 10.71
C VAL A 45 7.37 -8.19 9.46
N VAL A 46 6.83 -8.59 8.31
CA VAL A 46 6.87 -7.82 7.06
C VAL A 46 5.49 -7.22 6.88
N VAL A 47 5.39 -5.89 6.89
CA VAL A 47 4.09 -5.21 6.81
C VAL A 47 3.88 -4.67 5.40
N VAL A 48 2.82 -5.11 4.73
CA VAL A 48 2.43 -4.59 3.42
C VAL A 48 1.10 -3.88 3.57
N ALA A 49 1.05 -2.59 3.26
CA ALA A 49 -0.16 -1.80 3.37
C ALA A 49 -0.57 -1.24 2.01
N ILE A 50 -1.86 -1.21 1.72
CA ILE A 50 -2.40 -0.66 0.46
C ILE A 50 -3.32 0.52 0.73
N VAL A 51 -3.16 1.60 -0.04
CA VAL A 51 -4.02 2.77 0.03
C VAL A 51 -4.36 3.26 -1.38
N GLY A 52 -5.45 3.98 -1.50
CA GLY A 52 -5.94 4.47 -2.78
C GLY A 52 -7.42 4.80 -2.72
N LEU A 53 -7.94 5.37 -3.80
CA LEU A 53 -9.36 5.72 -3.89
C LEU A 53 -10.25 4.51 -3.62
N TYR A 54 -11.45 4.75 -3.09
CA TYR A 54 -12.47 3.72 -2.96
C TYR A 54 -12.76 3.05 -4.32
N ARG A 55 -13.12 1.75 -4.31
CA ARG A 55 -13.46 0.95 -5.52
C ARG A 55 -12.36 0.77 -6.57
N THR A 56 -11.11 0.83 -6.16
CA THR A 56 -9.97 0.61 -7.08
C THR A 56 -9.42 -0.83 -7.05
N GLY A 57 -10.06 -1.75 -6.33
CA GLY A 57 -9.66 -3.16 -6.25
C GLY A 57 -8.45 -3.43 -5.35
N LYS A 58 -8.32 -2.67 -4.26
CA LYS A 58 -7.24 -2.80 -3.25
C LYS A 58 -7.27 -4.17 -2.57
N SER A 59 -8.41 -4.50 -1.96
CA SER A 59 -8.68 -5.74 -1.25
C SER A 59 -8.39 -6.98 -2.11
N TYR A 60 -8.56 -6.90 -3.43
CA TYR A 60 -8.24 -7.97 -4.37
C TYR A 60 -6.73 -8.25 -4.41
N LEU A 61 -5.92 -7.21 -4.54
CA LEU A 61 -4.46 -7.36 -4.53
C LEU A 61 -3.96 -7.88 -3.17
N MET A 62 -4.59 -7.45 -2.08
CA MET A 62 -4.26 -7.94 -0.73
C MET A 62 -4.63 -9.41 -0.55
N ASN A 63 -5.78 -9.86 -1.06
CA ASN A 63 -6.14 -11.27 -1.05
C ASN A 63 -5.13 -12.11 -1.85
N LYS A 64 -4.70 -11.64 -3.02
CA LYS A 64 -3.64 -12.30 -3.81
C LYS A 64 -2.31 -12.38 -3.07
N LEU A 65 -1.93 -11.35 -2.29
CA LEU A 65 -0.75 -11.42 -1.40
C LEU A 65 -0.92 -12.44 -0.26
N ALA A 66 -2.14 -12.65 0.23
CA ALA A 66 -2.45 -13.70 1.20
C ALA A 66 -2.47 -15.11 0.59
N GLY A 67 -2.30 -15.23 -0.73
CA GLY A 67 -2.42 -16.51 -1.46
C GLY A 67 -3.84 -17.05 -1.49
N LYS A 68 -4.86 -16.21 -1.29
CA LYS A 68 -6.28 -16.59 -1.23
C LYS A 68 -7.11 -15.76 -2.21
N ASN A 69 -8.20 -16.31 -2.73
CA ASN A 69 -9.13 -15.55 -3.58
C ASN A 69 -10.13 -14.71 -2.77
N ALA A 70 -10.35 -15.08 -1.50
CA ALA A 70 -11.25 -14.39 -0.58
C ALA A 70 -10.57 -14.18 0.78
N GLY A 71 -10.97 -13.11 1.48
CA GLY A 71 -10.38 -12.66 2.73
C GLY A 71 -10.89 -11.27 3.09
N PHE A 72 -10.22 -10.24 2.60
CA PHE A 72 -10.74 -8.88 2.61
C PHE A 72 -11.91 -8.77 1.63
N ASP A 73 -13.01 -8.16 2.08
CA ASP A 73 -14.21 -7.95 1.26
C ASP A 73 -13.92 -7.00 0.07
N LEU A 74 -14.15 -7.44 -1.17
CA LEU A 74 -13.91 -6.61 -2.36
C LEU A 74 -14.96 -5.49 -2.54
N GLY A 75 -16.17 -5.71 -2.01
CA GLY A 75 -17.31 -4.81 -2.10
C GLY A 75 -17.78 -4.54 -3.54
N ALA A 76 -18.90 -5.13 -3.93
CA ALA A 76 -19.50 -4.98 -5.26
C ALA A 76 -20.57 -3.87 -5.36
N THR A 77 -20.91 -3.18 -4.26
CA THR A 77 -21.99 -2.17 -4.20
C THR A 77 -21.44 -0.75 -4.26
N VAL A 78 -22.28 0.29 -4.12
CA VAL A 78 -21.83 1.69 -4.05
C VAL A 78 -21.23 2.01 -2.68
N GLU A 79 -21.73 1.41 -1.60
CA GLU A 79 -21.36 1.68 -0.19
C GLU A 79 -19.98 1.16 0.23
N SER A 80 -19.09 2.05 0.66
CA SER A 80 -17.75 1.69 1.13
C SER A 80 -17.82 0.65 2.26
N LYS A 81 -17.17 -0.50 2.04
CA LYS A 81 -17.18 -1.62 2.99
C LYS A 81 -16.05 -1.52 4.01
N THR A 82 -14.82 -1.33 3.53
CA THR A 82 -13.65 -1.18 4.40
C THR A 82 -13.71 0.17 5.08
N LYS A 83 -14.00 0.19 6.38
CA LYS A 83 -13.94 1.37 7.26
C LYS A 83 -12.69 1.27 8.12
N GLY A 84 -11.89 2.34 8.18
CA GLY A 84 -10.62 2.34 8.92
C GLY A 84 -9.50 1.51 8.26
N ILE A 85 -8.74 0.74 9.06
CA ILE A 85 -7.63 -0.12 8.58
C ILE A 85 -7.88 -1.55 9.03
N TRP A 86 -7.89 -2.49 8.08
CA TRP A 86 -8.08 -3.92 8.33
C TRP A 86 -6.76 -4.66 8.20
N MET A 87 -6.57 -5.67 9.03
CA MET A 87 -5.34 -6.43 9.16
C MET A 87 -5.57 -7.90 8.91
N TRP A 88 -4.64 -8.55 8.21
CA TRP A 88 -4.60 -9.99 8.06
C TRP A 88 -3.16 -10.51 8.19
N CYS A 89 -2.92 -11.30 9.22
CA CYS A 89 -1.61 -11.89 9.50
C CYS A 89 -1.56 -13.34 8.99
N VAL A 90 -0.60 -13.62 8.12
CA VAL A 90 -0.38 -14.95 7.54
C VAL A 90 1.12 -15.30 7.57
N PRO A 91 1.50 -16.58 7.51
CA PRO A 91 2.90 -16.96 7.34
C PRO A 91 3.47 -16.35 6.07
N HIS A 92 4.70 -15.82 6.13
CA HIS A 92 5.32 -15.22 4.95
C HIS A 92 5.63 -16.29 3.89
N PRO A 93 5.15 -16.16 2.63
CA PRO A 93 5.23 -17.25 1.65
C PRO A 93 6.64 -17.73 1.30
N THR A 94 7.63 -16.82 1.32
CA THR A 94 9.03 -17.12 0.96
C THR A 94 10.04 -17.02 2.11
N LYS A 95 9.69 -16.39 3.24
CA LYS A 95 10.61 -16.12 4.37
C LYS A 95 10.17 -16.94 5.57
N LYS A 96 10.85 -18.07 5.81
CA LYS A 96 10.54 -18.94 6.96
C LYS A 96 10.64 -18.16 8.28
N LYS A 97 9.79 -18.48 9.25
CA LYS A 97 9.75 -17.84 10.58
C LYS A 97 9.53 -16.31 10.53
N HIS A 98 8.83 -15.84 9.52
CA HIS A 98 8.38 -14.45 9.42
C HIS A 98 6.88 -14.42 9.23
N THR A 99 6.24 -13.40 9.78
CA THR A 99 4.82 -13.15 9.56
C THR A 99 4.63 -12.03 8.55
N LEU A 100 3.79 -12.26 7.54
CA LEU A 100 3.32 -11.24 6.62
C LEU A 100 2.05 -10.60 7.19
N VAL A 101 2.12 -9.30 7.48
CA VAL A 101 0.99 -8.51 7.96
C VAL A 101 0.47 -7.67 6.81
N LEU A 102 -0.74 -7.98 6.37
CA LEU A 102 -1.43 -7.30 5.29
C LEU A 102 -2.38 -6.25 5.86
N LEU A 103 -2.22 -4.98 5.46
CA LEU A 103 -3.07 -3.88 5.88
C LEU A 103 -3.88 -3.35 4.69
N ASP A 104 -5.18 -3.65 4.64
CA ASP A 104 -6.10 -3.08 3.66
C ASP A 104 -6.81 -1.86 4.26
N THR A 105 -6.69 -0.71 3.59
CA THR A 105 -7.22 0.53 4.12
C THR A 105 -8.57 0.86 3.49
N GLU A 106 -9.35 1.61 4.24
CA GLU A 106 -10.48 2.33 3.69
C GLU A 106 -10.07 3.18 2.47
N GLY A 107 -11.01 3.31 1.53
CA GLY A 107 -10.82 4.14 0.35
C GLY A 107 -10.77 5.62 0.68
N LEU A 108 -9.80 6.32 0.09
CA LEU A 108 -9.70 7.78 0.15
C LEU A 108 -10.82 8.41 -0.69
N GLY A 109 -11.34 9.55 -0.25
CA GLY A 109 -12.31 10.36 -0.99
C GLY A 109 -13.71 9.75 -1.08
N ASP A 110 -14.09 8.90 -0.13
CA ASP A 110 -15.44 8.36 -0.04
C ASP A 110 -16.46 9.49 0.24
N VAL A 111 -17.40 9.66 -0.68
CA VAL A 111 -18.37 10.76 -0.71
C VAL A 111 -19.32 10.74 0.49
N GLN A 112 -19.52 9.56 1.09
CA GLN A 112 -20.40 9.39 2.26
C GLN A 112 -19.76 9.88 3.57
N LYS A 113 -18.45 10.16 3.59
CA LYS A 113 -17.73 10.55 4.82
C LYS A 113 -17.77 12.05 5.12
N GLY A 114 -17.67 12.89 4.09
CA GLY A 114 -17.50 14.35 4.25
C GLY A 114 -16.20 14.82 4.94
N ASP A 115 -15.41 13.95 5.60
CA ASP A 115 -14.26 14.34 6.42
C ASP A 115 -12.89 13.95 5.81
N LYS A 116 -12.21 14.95 5.25
CA LYS A 116 -10.85 14.83 4.68
C LYS A 116 -9.77 14.53 5.73
N LYS A 117 -10.00 14.80 7.03
CA LYS A 117 -8.97 14.63 8.07
C LYS A 117 -8.65 13.15 8.34
N ASN A 118 -9.65 12.28 8.28
CA ASN A 118 -9.45 10.84 8.49
C ASN A 118 -8.65 10.21 7.36
N ASP A 119 -8.88 10.64 6.13
CA ASP A 119 -8.12 10.18 4.97
C ASP A 119 -6.62 10.50 5.11
N ILE A 120 -6.28 11.68 5.64
CA ILE A 120 -4.88 12.04 5.96
C ILE A 120 -4.31 11.07 7.00
N TRP A 121 -5.00 10.84 8.11
CA TRP A 121 -4.49 9.99 9.19
C TRP A 121 -4.34 8.53 8.77
N ILE A 122 -5.32 7.98 8.05
CA ILE A 122 -5.23 6.63 7.48
C ILE A 122 -4.01 6.53 6.56
N PHE A 123 -3.79 7.51 5.69
CA PHE A 123 -2.62 7.55 4.82
C PHE A 123 -1.31 7.62 5.63
N CYS A 124 -1.20 8.51 6.62
CA CYS A 124 -0.03 8.62 7.49
C CYS A 124 0.27 7.30 8.22
N LEU A 125 -0.75 6.67 8.82
CA LEU A 125 -0.61 5.39 9.52
C LEU A 125 -0.17 4.28 8.56
N THR A 126 -0.70 4.26 7.34
CA THR A 126 -0.31 3.31 6.29
C THR A 126 1.18 3.42 5.97
N VAL A 127 1.70 4.64 5.79
CA VAL A 127 3.13 4.89 5.54
C VAL A 127 3.97 4.44 6.74
N LEU A 128 3.58 4.86 7.95
CA LEU A 128 4.36 4.62 9.15
C LEU A 128 4.42 3.16 9.57
N LEU A 129 3.32 2.41 9.41
CA LEU A 129 3.25 1.01 9.82
C LEU A 129 3.89 0.05 8.80
N SER A 130 3.94 0.43 7.51
CA SER A 130 4.35 -0.50 6.45
C SER A 130 5.87 -0.63 6.27
N SER A 131 6.30 -1.79 5.77
CA SER A 131 7.59 -2.05 5.12
C SER A 131 7.51 -1.79 3.61
N ALA A 132 6.36 -2.10 3.02
CA ALA A 132 6.03 -1.79 1.64
C ALA A 132 4.64 -1.17 1.58
N MET A 133 4.55 -0.01 0.93
CA MET A 133 3.31 0.73 0.76
C MET A 133 2.90 0.65 -0.71
N VAL A 134 1.71 0.11 -0.95
CA VAL A 134 1.10 0.04 -2.27
C VAL A 134 0.14 1.21 -2.41
N TYR A 135 0.40 2.11 -3.36
CA TYR A 135 -0.56 3.11 -3.79
C TYR A 135 -1.31 2.59 -5.03
N ASN A 136 -2.63 2.48 -4.93
CA ASN A 136 -3.47 1.86 -5.95
C ASN A 136 -4.42 2.89 -6.57
N SER A 137 -4.25 3.15 -7.86
CA SER A 137 -5.10 4.06 -8.64
C SER A 137 -5.64 3.36 -9.89
N LYS A 138 -6.61 3.98 -10.57
CA LYS A 138 -7.14 3.51 -11.87
C LYS A 138 -6.72 4.47 -12.99
N GLY A 139 -6.60 3.95 -14.21
CA GLY A 139 -6.33 4.73 -15.41
C GLY A 139 -4.85 5.01 -15.58
N THR A 140 -4.43 6.26 -15.44
CA THR A 140 -3.07 6.72 -15.70
C THR A 140 -2.50 7.49 -14.52
N ILE A 141 -1.17 7.65 -14.48
CA ILE A 141 -0.52 8.59 -13.57
C ILE A 141 -0.60 9.99 -14.20
N ASP A 142 -1.70 10.69 -13.93
CA ASP A 142 -1.89 12.09 -14.31
C ASP A 142 -1.47 13.04 -13.17
N GLN A 143 -1.56 14.34 -13.44
CA GLN A 143 -1.22 15.37 -12.46
C GLN A 143 -2.13 15.28 -11.23
N ASP A 144 -3.43 15.02 -11.41
CA ASP A 144 -4.39 14.87 -10.32
C ASP A 144 -4.05 13.69 -9.41
N ALA A 145 -3.57 12.57 -9.97
CA ALA A 145 -3.14 11.41 -9.19
C ALA A 145 -1.91 11.72 -8.34
N ILE A 146 -0.97 12.50 -8.86
CA ILE A 146 0.21 12.97 -8.12
C ILE A 146 -0.21 14.00 -7.05
N GLU A 147 -1.13 14.92 -7.35
CA GLU A 147 -1.63 15.90 -6.38
C GLU A 147 -2.49 15.25 -5.29
N LYS A 148 -3.19 14.16 -5.59
CA LYS A 148 -3.86 13.33 -4.56
C LYS A 148 -2.87 12.69 -3.59
N LEU A 149 -1.59 12.59 -3.93
CA LEU A 149 -0.51 12.19 -3.02
C LEU A 149 0.03 13.37 -2.18
N HIS A 150 -0.62 14.55 -2.17
CA HIS A 150 -0.29 15.65 -1.25
C HIS A 150 -0.29 15.23 0.23
N TYR A 151 -0.95 14.12 0.59
CA TYR A 151 -0.84 13.53 1.92
C TYR A 151 0.62 13.25 2.35
N VAL A 152 1.53 13.02 1.40
CA VAL A 152 2.97 12.89 1.66
C VAL A 152 3.58 14.21 2.17
N GLN A 153 3.07 15.36 1.71
CA GLN A 153 3.44 16.66 2.28
C GLN A 153 2.92 16.78 3.72
N GLU A 154 1.67 16.41 3.98
CA GLU A 154 1.09 16.47 5.34
C GLU A 154 1.86 15.60 6.34
N ILE A 155 2.34 14.43 5.90
CA ILE A 155 3.29 13.60 6.66
C ILE A 155 4.53 14.42 7.03
N THR A 156 5.06 15.20 6.10
CA THR A 156 6.24 16.05 6.33
C THR A 156 5.98 17.04 7.45
N GLU A 157 4.87 17.78 7.40
CA GLU A 157 4.55 18.78 8.41
C GLU A 157 4.28 18.14 9.77
N LYS A 158 3.48 17.06 9.80
CA LYS A 158 3.10 16.40 11.05
C LYS A 158 4.23 15.61 11.71
N ILE A 159 5.15 15.06 10.93
CA ILE A 159 6.32 14.33 11.45
C ILE A 159 7.47 15.30 11.79
N LYS A 160 7.74 16.33 10.96
CA LYS A 160 8.76 17.35 11.27
C LYS A 160 8.44 18.16 12.53
N ILE A 161 7.19 18.21 12.99
CA ILE A 161 6.87 18.85 14.28
C ILE A 161 7.47 18.07 15.47
N ASN A 162 7.82 16.79 15.31
CA ASN A 162 8.39 15.95 16.37
C ASN A 162 9.90 15.65 16.20
N ALA A 163 10.49 15.96 15.05
CA ALA A 163 11.92 15.81 14.76
C ALA A 163 12.53 17.21 14.59
N SER A 164 13.67 17.48 15.23
CA SER A 164 14.29 18.80 15.29
C SER A 164 14.61 19.40 13.91
N GLN A 165 14.72 20.73 13.84
CA GLN A 165 14.84 21.51 12.60
C GLN A 165 16.20 21.39 11.88
N ASN A 166 16.62 20.20 11.45
CA ASN A 166 17.85 20.03 10.65
C ASN A 166 17.57 19.28 9.33
N ASP A 167 18.09 19.81 8.23
CA ASP A 167 17.91 19.23 6.88
C ASP A 167 18.56 17.85 6.71
N ASP A 168 19.60 17.53 7.51
CA ASP A 168 20.22 16.19 7.56
C ASP A 168 19.26 15.12 8.11
N GLU A 169 18.31 15.49 8.97
CA GLU A 169 17.35 14.55 9.56
C GLU A 169 16.34 14.04 8.52
N ALA A 170 15.99 14.84 7.50
CA ALA A 170 15.04 14.41 6.47
C ALA A 170 15.62 13.29 5.57
N ALA A 171 16.94 13.32 5.33
CA ALA A 171 17.65 12.28 4.60
C ALA A 171 17.77 10.98 5.44
N GLU A 172 18.00 11.08 6.75
CA GLU A 172 17.93 9.91 7.64
C GLU A 172 16.51 9.36 7.73
N PHE A 173 15.51 10.22 7.83
CA PHE A 173 14.12 9.82 7.98
C PHE A 173 13.59 9.08 6.74
N SER A 174 14.05 9.45 5.54
CA SER A 174 13.74 8.74 4.29
C SER A 174 14.17 7.27 4.28
N LYS A 175 15.18 6.88 5.09
CA LYS A 175 15.63 5.48 5.21
C LYS A 175 14.60 4.60 5.94
N HIS A 176 13.68 5.22 6.68
CA HIS A 176 12.62 4.53 7.43
C HIS A 176 11.30 4.43 6.66
N PHE A 177 11.23 5.07 5.49
CA PHE A 177 10.04 4.99 4.65
C PHE A 177 9.96 3.62 3.97
N PRO A 178 8.73 3.11 3.79
CA PRO A 178 8.51 1.85 3.10
C PRO A 178 8.94 1.97 1.63
N ILE A 179 9.14 0.82 0.99
CA ILE A 179 9.19 0.79 -0.48
C ILE A 179 7.84 1.28 -1.00
N PHE A 180 7.86 2.25 -1.90
CA PHE A 180 6.64 2.73 -2.53
C PHE A 180 6.36 1.96 -3.82
N ILE A 181 5.17 1.41 -3.93
CA ILE A 181 4.76 0.60 -5.07
C ILE A 181 3.50 1.24 -5.66
N TRP A 182 3.59 1.80 -6.87
CA TRP A 182 2.42 2.33 -7.56
C TRP A 182 1.80 1.23 -8.43
N THR A 183 0.58 0.82 -8.08
CA THR A 183 -0.25 -0.08 -8.88
C THR A 183 -1.28 0.73 -9.66
N VAL A 184 -1.17 0.71 -10.99
CA VAL A 184 -2.07 1.45 -11.89
C VAL A 184 -3.01 0.45 -12.54
N ARG A 185 -4.27 0.45 -12.12
CA ARG A 185 -5.31 -0.50 -12.52
C ARG A 185 -6.04 -0.02 -13.77
N ASP A 186 -6.63 -0.96 -14.50
CA ASP A 186 -7.37 -0.69 -15.73
C ASP A 186 -6.54 0.13 -16.74
N PHE A 187 -5.23 -0.13 -16.79
CA PHE A 187 -4.30 0.56 -17.67
C PHE A 187 -4.48 0.10 -19.12
N THR A 188 -4.67 1.04 -20.03
CA THR A 188 -5.00 0.79 -21.45
C THR A 188 -4.00 1.38 -22.43
N LEU A 189 -2.99 2.13 -21.96
CA LEU A 189 -2.00 2.76 -22.84
C LEU A 189 -0.91 1.77 -23.26
N SER A 190 -0.32 2.00 -24.42
CA SER A 190 0.94 1.37 -24.82
C SER A 190 2.09 2.01 -24.03
N LEU A 191 2.98 1.20 -23.45
CA LEU A 191 4.15 1.67 -22.71
C LEU A 191 5.27 2.03 -23.69
N GLU A 192 5.16 3.20 -24.32
CA GLU A 192 6.12 3.70 -25.30
C GLU A 192 6.38 5.20 -25.13
N VAL A 193 7.62 5.63 -25.32
CA VAL A 193 8.02 7.05 -25.34
C VAL A 193 8.87 7.28 -26.58
N ASN A 194 8.48 8.23 -27.43
CA ASN A 194 9.12 8.48 -28.74
C ASN A 194 9.21 7.26 -29.66
N GLY A 195 8.31 6.28 -29.50
CA GLY A 195 8.29 5.03 -30.25
C GLY A 195 9.14 3.90 -29.66
N ASP A 196 9.91 4.17 -28.61
CA ASP A 196 10.68 3.15 -27.91
C ASP A 196 9.85 2.53 -26.77
N PRO A 197 9.83 1.20 -26.64
CA PRO A 197 9.13 0.54 -25.54
C PRO A 197 9.81 0.86 -24.21
N ILE A 198 8.98 1.14 -23.20
CA ILE A 198 9.43 1.42 -21.83
C ILE A 198 8.84 0.40 -20.85
N THR A 199 9.50 0.25 -19.71
CA THR A 199 9.04 -0.55 -18.58
C THR A 199 8.00 0.20 -17.74
N ASP A 200 7.25 -0.54 -16.91
CA ASP A 200 6.34 0.04 -15.92
C ASP A 200 7.08 1.06 -15.00
N ASP A 201 8.33 0.78 -14.64
CA ASP A 201 9.15 1.66 -13.77
C ASP A 201 9.59 2.93 -14.51
N GLU A 202 10.00 2.82 -15.77
CA GLU A 202 10.31 3.99 -16.61
C GLU A 202 9.08 4.87 -16.83
N TYR A 203 7.88 4.28 -16.91
CA TYR A 203 6.63 5.04 -16.96
C TYR A 203 6.41 5.87 -15.68
N LEU A 204 6.66 5.29 -14.50
CA LEU A 204 6.58 6.02 -13.23
C LEU A 204 7.62 7.15 -13.16
N GLU A 205 8.88 6.87 -13.52
CA GLU A 205 9.93 7.89 -13.48
C GLU A 205 9.69 9.01 -14.52
N HIS A 206 9.09 8.69 -15.67
CA HIS A 206 8.62 9.68 -16.63
C HIS A 206 7.52 10.57 -16.02
N ALA A 207 6.53 9.99 -15.32
CA ALA A 207 5.49 10.75 -14.64
C ALA A 207 6.05 11.64 -13.52
N LEU A 208 7.09 11.17 -12.81
CA LEU A 208 7.78 11.90 -11.75
C LEU A 208 8.91 12.82 -12.24
N LYS A 209 9.07 12.98 -13.56
CA LYS A 209 10.04 13.90 -14.13
C LYS A 209 9.73 15.35 -13.73
N LEU A 210 10.76 16.03 -13.23
CA LEU A 210 10.70 17.44 -12.86
C LEU A 210 10.86 18.32 -14.11
N LYS A 211 10.22 19.50 -14.08
CA LYS A 211 10.52 20.57 -15.03
C LYS A 211 11.79 21.28 -14.58
N GLU A 212 12.83 21.24 -15.40
CA GLU A 212 14.11 21.89 -15.11
C GLU A 212 14.57 22.79 -16.27
N PRO A 213 15.07 24.02 -15.97
CA PRO A 213 15.06 24.66 -14.65
C PRO A 213 13.65 25.14 -14.24
N GLU A 214 13.40 25.30 -12.94
CA GLU A 214 12.16 25.91 -12.43
C GLU A 214 12.17 27.42 -12.71
N LYS A 215 11.47 27.86 -13.76
CA LYS A 215 11.48 29.28 -14.18
C LYS A 215 10.34 30.09 -13.59
N THR A 216 9.24 29.44 -13.21
CA THR A 216 8.01 30.10 -12.77
C THR A 216 7.46 29.52 -11.46
N PRO A 217 6.62 30.26 -10.71
CA PRO A 217 5.90 29.70 -9.56
C PRO A 217 5.04 28.48 -9.90
N LYS A 218 4.52 28.40 -11.14
CA LYS A 218 3.77 27.23 -11.61
C LYS A 218 4.66 25.99 -11.74
N ASP A 219 5.92 26.15 -12.13
CA ASP A 219 6.86 25.04 -12.20
C ASP A 219 7.19 24.52 -10.80
N GLN A 220 7.30 25.41 -9.81
CA GLN A 220 7.51 25.04 -8.40
C GLN A 220 6.32 24.25 -7.86
N ILE A 221 5.09 24.73 -8.05
CA ILE A 221 3.86 24.02 -7.62
C ILE A 221 3.77 22.63 -8.29
N PHE A 222 4.08 22.57 -9.60
CA PHE A 222 4.06 21.31 -10.36
C PHE A 222 5.12 20.31 -9.88
N ASN A 223 6.33 20.77 -9.59
CA ASN A 223 7.43 19.92 -9.15
C ASN A 223 7.34 19.51 -7.69
N PHE A 224 6.73 20.34 -6.83
CA PHE A 224 6.69 20.12 -5.39
C PHE A 224 6.22 18.71 -4.97
N PRO A 225 5.04 18.20 -5.37
CA PRO A 225 4.61 16.86 -4.97
C PRO A 225 5.53 15.75 -5.51
N LYS A 226 6.12 15.96 -6.69
CA LYS A 226 7.09 15.02 -7.28
C LYS A 226 8.40 15.01 -6.50
N LYS A 227 8.89 16.17 -6.07
CA LYS A 227 10.07 16.32 -5.21
C LYS A 227 9.85 15.59 -3.89
N CYS A 228 8.69 15.78 -3.24
CA CYS A 228 8.34 15.06 -2.02
C CYS A 228 8.35 13.54 -2.22
N LEU A 229 7.65 13.02 -3.23
CA LEU A 229 7.61 11.58 -3.50
C LEU A 229 9.01 10.98 -3.73
N ARG A 230 9.84 11.67 -4.52
CA ARG A 230 11.21 11.23 -4.83
C ARG A 230 12.12 11.23 -3.60
N MET A 231 11.95 12.23 -2.73
CA MET A 231 12.72 12.39 -1.50
C MET A 231 12.32 11.35 -0.44
N TYR A 232 11.03 11.18 -0.19
CA TYR A 232 10.55 10.32 0.89
C TYR A 232 10.58 8.84 0.56
N PHE A 233 10.33 8.49 -0.70
CA PHE A 233 10.31 7.11 -1.13
C PHE A 233 11.44 6.89 -2.12
N PRO A 234 12.71 6.80 -1.71
CA PRO A 234 13.82 6.63 -2.65
C PRO A 234 13.75 5.29 -3.41
N ARG A 235 13.18 4.26 -2.78
CA ARG A 235 12.88 2.96 -3.40
C ARG A 235 11.45 2.96 -3.92
N ARG A 236 11.28 2.94 -5.24
CA ARG A 236 9.98 2.95 -5.91
C ARG A 236 9.87 1.84 -6.93
N LYS A 237 8.66 1.32 -7.12
CA LYS A 237 8.31 0.30 -8.11
C LYS A 237 6.97 0.65 -8.73
N CYS A 238 6.77 0.28 -9.98
CA CYS A 238 5.50 0.44 -10.67
C CYS A 238 5.01 -0.90 -11.23
N PHE A 239 3.69 -1.09 -11.21
CA PHE A 239 2.98 -2.16 -11.89
C PHE A 239 1.74 -1.58 -12.57
N VAL A 240 1.69 -1.64 -13.91
CA VAL A 240 0.48 -1.29 -14.65
C VAL A 240 -0.29 -2.56 -14.99
N LEU A 241 -1.53 -2.67 -14.50
CA LEU A 241 -2.38 -3.83 -14.68
C LEU A 241 -3.55 -3.46 -15.60
N CYS A 242 -3.81 -4.28 -16.62
CA CYS A 242 -5.02 -4.14 -17.44
C CYS A 242 -6.29 -4.48 -16.64
N SER A 243 -7.47 -4.33 -17.25
CA SER A 243 -8.70 -4.83 -16.63
C SER A 243 -8.60 -6.35 -16.41
N PRO A 244 -9.06 -6.89 -15.27
CA PRO A 244 -9.05 -8.33 -15.01
C PRO A 244 -9.91 -9.12 -15.98
N THR A 245 -11.00 -8.54 -16.48
CA THR A 245 -11.91 -9.15 -17.44
C THR A 245 -12.72 -8.07 -18.16
N SER A 246 -13.25 -8.38 -19.35
CA SER A 246 -14.24 -7.56 -20.06
C SER A 246 -15.69 -7.95 -19.71
N ASP A 247 -15.90 -9.07 -19.02
CA ASP A 247 -17.22 -9.53 -18.60
C ASP A 247 -17.62 -8.87 -17.27
N LEU A 248 -18.65 -8.03 -17.32
CA LEU A 248 -19.15 -7.31 -16.15
C LEU A 248 -19.66 -8.24 -15.05
N SER A 249 -20.23 -9.40 -15.41
CA SER A 249 -20.75 -10.37 -14.44
C SER A 249 -19.63 -11.03 -13.64
N LEU A 250 -18.52 -11.34 -14.30
CA LEU A 250 -17.30 -11.84 -13.66
C LEU A 250 -16.64 -10.72 -12.83
N PHE A 251 -16.60 -9.49 -13.36
CA PHE A 251 -16.02 -8.34 -12.66
C PHE A 251 -16.70 -8.07 -11.31
N GLN A 252 -18.03 -8.21 -11.24
CA GLN A 252 -18.80 -8.01 -10.00
C GLN A 252 -18.58 -9.12 -8.96
N LYS A 253 -18.05 -10.28 -9.37
CA LYS A 253 -17.86 -11.46 -8.52
C LYS A 253 -16.41 -11.93 -8.50
N LEU A 254 -15.44 -11.02 -8.65
CA LEU A 254 -14.01 -11.37 -8.76
C LEU A 254 -13.47 -12.30 -7.65
N GLU A 255 -14.05 -12.30 -6.45
CA GLU A 255 -13.75 -13.26 -5.36
C GLU A 255 -14.00 -14.73 -5.74
N GLN A 256 -14.96 -14.97 -6.63
CA GLN A 256 -15.46 -16.30 -7.04
C GLN A 256 -14.91 -16.73 -8.40
N VAL A 257 -14.18 -15.84 -9.09
CA VAL A 257 -13.66 -16.08 -10.43
C VAL A 257 -12.28 -16.71 -10.33
N SER A 258 -12.08 -17.82 -11.05
CA SER A 258 -10.78 -18.49 -11.13
C SER A 258 -9.85 -17.77 -12.12
N ASP A 259 -8.55 -17.94 -11.94
CA ASP A 259 -7.55 -17.20 -12.72
C ASP A 259 -7.59 -17.53 -14.23
N ASP A 260 -8.06 -18.72 -14.62
CA ASP A 260 -8.25 -19.12 -16.02
C ASP A 260 -9.37 -18.35 -16.74
N GLN A 261 -10.27 -17.71 -16.00
CA GLN A 261 -11.35 -16.88 -16.53
C GLN A 261 -10.96 -15.39 -16.62
N LEU A 262 -9.77 -15.03 -16.16
CA LEU A 262 -9.25 -13.66 -16.19
C LEU A 262 -8.30 -13.46 -17.37
N ALA A 263 -8.05 -12.19 -17.70
CA ALA A 263 -7.06 -11.84 -18.70
C ALA A 263 -5.68 -12.42 -18.32
N PRO A 264 -5.03 -13.24 -19.17
CA PRO A 264 -3.77 -13.89 -18.81
C PRO A 264 -2.65 -12.90 -18.45
N SER A 265 -2.61 -11.75 -19.12
CA SER A 265 -1.67 -10.67 -18.81
C SER A 265 -1.92 -10.05 -17.44
N PHE A 266 -3.18 -9.93 -17.01
CA PHE A 266 -3.55 -9.45 -15.68
C PHE A 266 -3.07 -10.42 -14.59
N VAL A 267 -3.33 -11.71 -14.77
CA VAL A 267 -2.89 -12.76 -13.84
C VAL A 267 -1.37 -12.77 -13.73
N ALA A 268 -0.67 -12.77 -14.87
CA ALA A 268 0.80 -12.78 -14.90
C ALA A 268 1.41 -11.54 -14.23
N LYS A 269 0.85 -10.34 -14.46
CA LYS A 269 1.33 -9.12 -13.79
C LYS A 269 1.00 -9.07 -12.31
N THR A 270 -0.17 -9.60 -11.91
CA THR A 270 -0.54 -9.73 -10.48
C THR A 270 0.42 -10.66 -9.75
N GLN A 271 0.79 -11.79 -10.38
CA GLN A 271 1.80 -12.69 -9.81
C GLN A 271 3.17 -12.00 -9.67
N LYS A 272 3.63 -11.27 -10.70
CA LYS A 272 4.89 -10.49 -10.62
C LYS A 272 4.86 -9.44 -9.50
N PHE A 273 3.71 -8.83 -9.25
CA PHE A 273 3.51 -7.91 -8.13
C PHE A 273 3.67 -8.62 -6.78
N CYS A 274 3.03 -9.77 -6.60
CA CYS A 274 3.17 -10.59 -5.38
C CYS A 274 4.62 -11.05 -5.18
N ASP A 275 5.24 -11.61 -6.21
CA ASP A 275 6.63 -12.11 -6.16
C ASP A 275 7.61 -11.00 -5.79
N TYR A 276 7.42 -9.79 -6.34
CA TYR A 276 8.24 -8.63 -5.99
C TYR A 276 8.09 -8.28 -4.51
N ILE A 277 6.86 -8.21 -3.99
CA ILE A 277 6.63 -7.90 -2.58
C ILE A 277 7.28 -8.96 -1.69
N PHE A 278 7.08 -10.25 -1.96
CA PHE A 278 7.65 -11.32 -1.16
C PHE A 278 9.19 -11.34 -1.19
N SER A 279 9.79 -10.87 -2.28
CA SER A 279 11.25 -10.84 -2.43
C SER A 279 11.87 -9.60 -1.81
N TYR A 280 11.24 -8.43 -1.98
CA TYR A 280 11.87 -7.14 -1.72
C TYR A 280 11.30 -6.37 -0.52
N ALA A 281 10.09 -6.69 -0.03
CA ALA A 281 9.57 -6.06 1.18
C ALA A 281 10.33 -6.58 2.40
N ASP A 282 11.05 -5.67 3.05
CA ASP A 282 11.92 -6.01 4.18
C ASP A 282 11.12 -6.15 5.49
N VAL A 283 11.76 -6.75 6.50
CA VAL A 283 11.22 -6.75 7.85
C VAL A 283 11.00 -5.32 8.31
N LYS A 284 9.87 -5.04 8.97
CA LYS A 284 9.61 -3.71 9.52
C LYS A 284 10.61 -3.45 10.64
N HIS A 285 11.22 -2.28 10.66
CA HIS A 285 12.13 -1.89 11.73
C HIS A 285 11.55 -0.70 12.52
N LEU A 286 11.61 -0.81 13.84
CA LEU A 286 11.36 0.30 14.76
C LEU A 286 12.66 1.08 14.95
N ASP A 287 12.55 2.40 14.95
CA ASP A 287 13.67 3.34 15.15
C ASP A 287 14.84 3.10 14.17
N GLY A 288 14.59 2.44 13.04
CA GLY A 288 15.58 2.15 12.01
C GLY A 288 16.46 0.92 12.21
N PHE A 289 16.48 0.33 13.41
CA PHE A 289 17.48 -0.70 13.75
C PHE A 289 16.90 -1.99 14.30
N ARG A 290 15.78 -1.92 15.01
CA ARG A 290 15.21 -3.06 15.71
C ARG A 290 14.12 -3.71 14.85
N PRO A 291 14.26 -4.99 14.46
CA PRO A 291 13.18 -5.72 13.81
C PRO A 291 11.91 -5.66 14.67
N ALA A 292 10.81 -5.23 14.07
CA ALA A 292 9.50 -5.28 14.68
C ALA A 292 8.99 -6.72 14.66
N ASN A 293 8.39 -7.13 15.76
CA ASN A 293 7.45 -8.24 15.80
C ASN A 293 6.03 -7.66 15.98
N GLY A 294 5.06 -8.46 16.43
CA GLY A 294 3.71 -7.94 16.59
C GLY A 294 3.49 -7.09 17.85
N ASN A 295 4.32 -7.21 18.90
CA ASN A 295 4.13 -6.48 20.16
C ASN A 295 4.68 -5.04 20.15
#